data_AF-A0A1F8BNQ6-F1
#
_entry.id   AF-A0A1F8BNQ6-F1
#
_cell.length_a   1.000
_cell.length_b   1.000
_cell.length_c   1.000
_cell.angle_alpha   90.00
_cell.angle_beta   90.00
_cell.angle_gamma   90.00
#
_symmetry.space_group_name_H-M   'P 1'
#
loop_
_entity.id
_entity.type
_entity.pdbx_description
1 polymer ?
#
loop_
_entity_poly.entity_id
_entity_poly.type
_entity_poly.pdbx_seq_one_letter_code
_entity_poly.pdbx_strand_id
1 'polypeptide(L)'
;MDTNGERQEFGMEKLQTGIERVELCTNAMCVVKRSLTSELAKRADQLSKVQTLLVCPPNNRKKKLFMDNYVIKQAGIISRKIRNLSNYNNSQNLVPNVFFAKTILSEVEFLIKKVPEIYEVNSVEELYILELKRYLELISAFLKRKIVGKRQNWVEIKELYYIQDEDLLQIENWLRSNKELIFETSNRLLNSDKFANVETVQWIPNSYKIKEKIEREMLRLVEILVRFTKDTFAKNDDRIAQEFDNYIFDFNYDIRSSVFRENSKAVLFNMNNIVNFQEGKPIIDFGLFVEHFGHEVWGHCMNQIMTRISDLPEFLKIPQTAASKTIEELVSIYFEKKIFVVLEEKQDYYEEFRTNISFADFIKEYKTIKLMLDYSKKLRDFVMYQVITFNQISETDLLRRVAKYSLSEEYAKYLVNTNIREYNSGKGFFDDLYFLRYHSLFLDKLISNIDKSKINKAERAFLTGYWSPDGLKEWINLNINK
;
A
#
# COMPACT_ATOMS: atom_id res chain seq x y z
N MET A 1 4.61 16.01 -54.05
CA MET A 1 4.89 15.38 -55.36
C MET A 1 5.15 13.91 -55.09
N ASP A 2 4.24 13.09 -55.63
CA ASP A 2 4.35 11.68 -56.02
C ASP A 2 5.76 11.28 -56.52
N THR A 3 6.25 10.04 -56.50
CA THR A 3 5.63 8.69 -56.58
C THR A 3 6.72 7.61 -56.41
N ASN A 4 6.29 6.39 -56.02
CA ASN A 4 6.81 5.05 -56.38
C ASN A 4 8.30 4.71 -56.08
N GLY A 5 8.69 3.57 -55.52
CA GLY A 5 8.06 2.25 -55.43
C GLY A 5 9.08 1.23 -55.97
N GLU A 6 9.54 0.28 -55.15
CA GLU A 6 10.09 -0.99 -55.63
C GLU A 6 10.17 -1.99 -54.47
N ARG A 7 9.36 -3.05 -54.58
CA ARG A 7 9.43 -4.27 -53.76
C ARG A 7 10.57 -5.12 -54.32
N GLN A 8 11.49 -5.56 -53.48
CA GLN A 8 12.39 -6.67 -53.82
C GLN A 8 11.76 -7.99 -53.38
N GLU A 9 11.31 -8.76 -54.37
CA GLU A 9 11.08 -10.20 -54.29
C GLU A 9 12.44 -10.90 -54.13
N PHE A 10 12.60 -11.70 -53.08
CA PHE A 10 13.67 -12.70 -53.04
C PHE A 10 13.11 -14.04 -53.48
N GLY A 11 13.66 -14.50 -54.61
CA GLY A 11 13.26 -15.69 -55.34
C GLY A 11 13.44 -16.98 -54.55
N MET A 12 12.47 -17.85 -54.77
CA MET A 12 12.54 -19.27 -54.51
C MET A 12 13.48 -19.94 -55.51
N GLU A 13 14.60 -20.49 -55.07
CA GLU A 13 15.28 -21.60 -55.76
C GLU A 13 16.36 -22.20 -54.87
N LYS A 14 16.00 -23.23 -54.09
CA LYS A 14 16.82 -24.37 -53.64
C LYS A 14 16.10 -25.12 -52.53
N LEU A 15 15.16 -25.99 -52.91
CA LEU A 15 14.69 -27.10 -52.06
C LEU A 15 14.08 -28.17 -52.97
N GLN A 16 14.86 -28.60 -53.97
CA GLN A 16 14.55 -29.72 -54.84
C GLN A 16 15.68 -30.73 -54.71
N THR A 17 15.67 -31.44 -53.57
CA THR A 17 16.39 -32.71 -53.31
C THR A 17 16.04 -33.14 -51.88
N GLY A 18 15.03 -34.00 -51.74
CA GLY A 18 14.60 -34.49 -50.42
C GLY A 18 13.22 -35.16 -50.36
N ILE A 19 12.57 -35.44 -51.50
CA ILE A 19 11.26 -36.12 -51.54
C ILE A 19 11.37 -37.65 -51.48
N GLU A 20 12.57 -38.24 -51.32
CA GLU A 20 12.77 -39.71 -51.25
C GLU A 20 13.13 -40.28 -49.87
N ARG A 21 12.69 -39.66 -48.76
CA ARG A 21 12.82 -40.27 -47.41
C ARG A 21 11.57 -40.15 -46.53
N VAL A 22 10.38 -40.33 -47.11
CA VAL A 22 9.11 -40.35 -46.36
C VAL A 22 8.60 -41.78 -46.04
N GLU A 23 9.31 -42.85 -46.41
CA GLU A 23 8.84 -44.24 -46.18
C GLU A 23 9.52 -45.03 -45.05
N LEU A 24 10.22 -44.39 -44.11
CA LEU A 24 10.82 -45.10 -42.96
C LEU A 24 10.44 -44.59 -41.56
N CYS A 25 9.46 -43.69 -41.44
CA CYS A 25 9.01 -43.18 -40.13
C CYS A 25 7.54 -43.47 -39.78
N THR A 26 6.85 -44.32 -40.54
CA THR A 26 5.44 -44.68 -40.26
C THR A 26 5.28 -45.89 -39.33
N ASN A 27 6.30 -46.74 -39.17
CA ASN A 27 6.24 -47.88 -38.24
C ASN A 27 6.74 -47.55 -36.82
N ALA A 28 7.62 -46.55 -36.63
CA ALA A 28 8.04 -46.10 -35.31
C ALA A 28 6.95 -45.30 -34.57
N MET A 29 6.11 -44.55 -35.31
CA MET A 29 5.02 -43.77 -34.73
C MET A 29 3.85 -44.63 -34.23
N CYS A 30 3.62 -45.83 -34.80
CA CYS A 30 2.56 -46.73 -34.33
C CYS A 30 2.93 -47.48 -33.04
N VAL A 31 4.22 -47.77 -32.81
CA VAL A 31 4.68 -48.41 -31.57
C VAL A 31 4.71 -47.40 -30.41
N VAL A 32 5.13 -46.15 -30.68
CA VAL A 32 5.15 -45.09 -29.66
C VAL A 32 3.74 -44.61 -29.29
N LYS A 33 2.78 -44.55 -30.23
CA LYS A 33 1.38 -44.22 -29.88
C LYS A 33 0.72 -45.29 -29.02
N ARG A 34 1.02 -46.58 -29.21
CA ARG A 34 0.46 -47.68 -28.40
C ARG A 34 1.10 -47.78 -27.01
N SER A 35 2.41 -47.53 -26.86
CA SER A 35 3.01 -47.50 -25.52
C SER A 35 2.58 -46.25 -24.74
N LEU A 36 2.56 -45.06 -25.36
CA LEU A 36 2.10 -43.84 -24.69
C LEU A 36 0.62 -43.90 -24.31
N THR A 37 -0.25 -44.47 -25.14
CA THR A 37 -1.68 -44.63 -24.75
C THR A 37 -1.86 -45.68 -23.66
N SER A 38 -1.07 -46.75 -23.62
CA SER A 38 -1.12 -47.72 -22.51
C SER A 38 -0.56 -47.17 -21.20
N GLU A 39 0.42 -46.26 -21.27
CA GLU A 39 1.11 -45.68 -20.11
C GLU A 39 0.37 -44.44 -19.59
N LEU A 40 -0.27 -43.67 -20.49
CA LEU A 40 -1.28 -42.67 -20.14
C LEU A 40 -2.56 -43.33 -19.61
N ALA A 41 -2.99 -44.48 -20.12
CA ALA A 41 -4.11 -45.23 -19.57
C ALA A 41 -3.75 -45.85 -18.21
N LYS A 42 -2.54 -46.37 -18.01
CA LYS A 42 -2.05 -46.81 -16.69
C LYS A 42 -1.89 -45.65 -15.70
N ARG A 43 -1.45 -44.47 -16.14
CA ARG A 43 -1.40 -43.26 -15.31
C ARG A 43 -2.79 -42.68 -15.03
N ALA A 44 -3.73 -42.76 -15.97
CA ALA A 44 -5.13 -42.38 -15.77
C ALA A 44 -5.84 -43.37 -14.84
N ASP A 45 -5.53 -44.67 -14.92
CA ASP A 45 -6.06 -45.70 -14.04
C ASP A 45 -5.38 -45.69 -12.65
N GLN A 46 -4.12 -45.25 -12.55
CA GLN A 46 -3.47 -44.91 -11.28
C GLN A 46 -4.04 -43.62 -10.67
N LEU A 47 -4.35 -42.60 -11.48
CA LEU A 47 -5.04 -41.38 -11.03
C LEU A 47 -6.49 -41.66 -10.64
N SER A 48 -7.18 -42.59 -11.33
CA SER A 48 -8.53 -43.04 -10.97
C SER A 48 -8.50 -43.86 -9.67
N LYS A 49 -7.47 -44.71 -9.47
CA LYS A 49 -7.21 -45.46 -8.22
C LYS A 49 -6.79 -44.58 -7.06
N VAL A 50 -6.08 -43.47 -7.30
CA VAL A 50 -5.83 -42.42 -6.30
C VAL A 50 -7.11 -41.63 -6.01
N GLN A 51 -8.03 -41.48 -6.97
CA GLN A 51 -9.37 -40.93 -6.74
C GLN A 51 -10.33 -41.89 -6.05
N THR A 52 -10.14 -43.22 -6.14
CA THR A 52 -11.03 -44.23 -5.53
C THR A 52 -10.55 -44.79 -4.19
N LEU A 53 -9.37 -44.42 -3.69
CA LEU A 53 -8.95 -44.69 -2.29
C LEU A 53 -9.48 -43.65 -1.28
N LEU A 54 -10.37 -42.73 -1.70
CA LEU A 54 -11.10 -41.80 -0.84
C LEU A 54 -12.52 -42.28 -0.51
N VAL A 55 -12.65 -43.52 -0.06
CA VAL A 55 -13.84 -43.98 0.66
C VAL A 55 -13.41 -44.63 1.97
N CYS A 56 -12.94 -43.80 2.90
CA CYS A 56 -12.93 -44.13 4.32
C CYS A 56 -14.12 -43.43 4.99
N PRO A 57 -14.71 -44.02 6.05
CA PRO A 57 -15.99 -43.64 6.63
C PRO A 57 -16.00 -42.20 7.20
N PRO A 58 -17.19 -41.62 7.45
CA PRO A 58 -17.36 -40.18 7.57
C PRO A 58 -16.72 -39.66 8.86
N ASN A 59 -15.57 -39.01 8.73
CA ASN A 59 -15.11 -38.03 9.71
C ASN A 59 -15.12 -36.66 9.03
N ASN A 60 -16.22 -35.92 9.22
CA ASN A 60 -16.49 -34.59 8.62
C ASN A 60 -15.37 -33.56 8.85
N ARG A 61 -14.48 -33.76 9.82
CA ARG A 61 -13.32 -32.89 10.06
C ARG A 61 -12.21 -33.00 9.02
N LYS A 62 -11.94 -34.19 8.46
CA LYS A 62 -10.80 -34.37 7.52
C LYS A 62 -11.08 -33.86 6.10
N LYS A 63 -12.33 -33.93 5.63
CA LYS A 63 -12.74 -33.37 4.33
C LYS A 63 -12.75 -31.84 4.32
N LYS A 64 -13.12 -31.22 5.44
CA LYS A 64 -13.07 -29.75 5.64
C LYS A 64 -11.60 -29.28 5.53
N LEU A 65 -10.71 -29.80 6.38
CA LEU A 65 -9.28 -29.45 6.37
C LEU A 65 -8.55 -29.66 5.02
N PHE A 66 -8.89 -30.72 4.28
CA PHE A 66 -8.22 -31.00 3.00
C PHE A 66 -8.69 -30.06 1.86
N MET A 67 -9.98 -29.70 1.84
CA MET A 67 -10.48 -28.66 0.93
C MET A 67 -9.91 -27.29 1.31
N ASP A 68 -9.81 -26.98 2.61
CA ASP A 68 -9.30 -25.70 3.12
C ASP A 68 -7.85 -25.44 2.64
N ASN A 69 -6.97 -26.45 2.72
CA ASN A 69 -5.57 -26.31 2.27
C ASN A 69 -5.43 -26.15 0.74
N TYR A 70 -6.25 -26.82 -0.06
CA TYR A 70 -6.21 -26.66 -1.51
C TYR A 70 -6.68 -25.25 -1.92
N VAL A 71 -7.79 -24.77 -1.33
CA VAL A 71 -8.37 -23.46 -1.67
C VAL A 71 -7.43 -22.32 -1.26
N ILE A 72 -6.83 -22.40 -0.07
CA ILE A 72 -5.80 -21.43 0.39
C ILE A 72 -4.59 -21.41 -0.57
N LYS A 73 -4.11 -22.59 -1.01
CA LYS A 73 -2.98 -22.66 -1.95
C LYS A 73 -3.32 -22.05 -3.31
N GLN A 74 -4.52 -22.29 -3.83
CA GLN A 74 -4.97 -21.68 -5.08
C GLN A 74 -5.12 -20.16 -4.95
N ALA A 75 -5.59 -19.67 -3.80
CA ALA A 75 -5.66 -18.24 -3.52
C ALA A 75 -4.26 -17.60 -3.58
N GLY A 76 -3.24 -18.23 -2.98
CA GLY A 76 -1.86 -17.74 -3.08
C GLY A 76 -1.28 -17.75 -4.51
N ILE A 77 -1.76 -18.64 -5.39
CA ILE A 77 -1.43 -18.58 -6.83
C ILE A 77 -2.10 -17.37 -7.48
N ILE A 78 -3.38 -17.13 -7.19
CA ILE A 78 -4.12 -15.97 -7.69
C ILE A 78 -3.48 -14.66 -7.22
N SER A 79 -3.08 -14.56 -5.94
CA SER A 79 -2.38 -13.40 -5.38
C SER A 79 -1.14 -13.03 -6.19
N ARG A 80 -0.33 -14.03 -6.54
CA ARG A 80 0.87 -13.83 -7.36
C ARG A 80 0.53 -13.42 -8.80
N LYS A 81 -0.52 -14.01 -9.41
CA LYS A 81 -0.98 -13.60 -10.74
C LYS A 81 -1.44 -12.14 -10.77
N ILE A 82 -2.14 -11.68 -9.74
CA ILE A 82 -2.60 -10.28 -9.64
C ILE A 82 -1.44 -9.33 -9.43
N ARG A 83 -0.47 -9.68 -8.55
CA ARG A 83 0.76 -8.90 -8.37
C ARG A 83 1.50 -8.76 -9.70
N ASN A 84 1.65 -9.85 -10.45
CA ASN A 84 2.29 -9.83 -11.77
C ASN A 84 1.53 -8.97 -12.77
N LEU A 85 0.19 -9.05 -12.79
CA LEU A 85 -0.65 -8.20 -13.64
C LEU A 85 -0.50 -6.71 -13.26
N SER A 86 -0.43 -6.39 -11.96
CA SER A 86 -0.18 -5.04 -11.47
C SER A 86 1.19 -4.52 -11.91
N ASN A 87 2.25 -5.30 -11.72
CA ASN A 87 3.60 -4.95 -12.15
C ASN A 87 3.69 -4.74 -13.68
N TYR A 88 3.05 -5.63 -14.44
CA TYR A 88 2.97 -5.51 -15.90
C TYR A 88 2.26 -4.21 -16.31
N ASN A 89 1.09 -3.90 -15.73
CA ASN A 89 0.34 -2.70 -16.07
C ASN A 89 1.02 -1.40 -15.62
N ASN A 90 1.88 -1.45 -14.60
CA ASN A 90 2.65 -0.31 -14.11
C ASN A 90 3.98 -0.13 -14.87
N SER A 91 4.34 -1.06 -15.75
CA SER A 91 5.54 -0.94 -16.59
C SER A 91 5.29 0.04 -17.73
N GLN A 92 6.27 0.88 -18.04
CA GLN A 92 6.14 1.90 -19.07
C GLN A 92 5.84 1.28 -20.44
N ASN A 93 4.88 1.86 -21.17
CA ASN A 93 4.54 1.56 -22.57
C ASN A 93 3.95 0.16 -22.86
N LEU A 94 3.44 -0.55 -21.85
CA LEU A 94 2.75 -1.84 -22.09
C LEU A 94 1.23 -1.65 -22.24
N VAL A 95 0.66 -2.36 -23.22
CA VAL A 95 -0.80 -2.40 -23.41
C VAL A 95 -1.41 -3.29 -22.31
N PRO A 96 -2.46 -2.82 -21.59
CA PRO A 96 -3.08 -3.61 -20.52
C PRO A 96 -3.56 -4.99 -21.00
N ASN A 97 -3.21 -6.05 -20.25
CA ASN A 97 -3.57 -7.42 -20.62
C ASN A 97 -4.95 -7.82 -20.08
N VAL A 98 -6.00 -7.35 -20.76
CA VAL A 98 -7.40 -7.58 -20.39
C VAL A 98 -7.78 -9.07 -20.45
N PHE A 99 -7.21 -9.84 -21.39
CA PHE A 99 -7.48 -11.28 -21.50
C PHE A 99 -6.97 -12.04 -20.28
N PHE A 100 -5.75 -11.75 -19.83
CA PHE A 100 -5.19 -12.33 -18.62
C PHE A 100 -6.00 -11.94 -17.38
N ALA A 101 -6.44 -10.68 -17.28
CA ALA A 101 -7.32 -10.21 -16.22
C ALA A 101 -8.67 -10.98 -16.18
N LYS A 102 -9.28 -11.25 -17.34
CA LYS A 102 -10.51 -12.06 -17.45
C LYS A 102 -10.29 -13.50 -17.00
N THR A 103 -9.13 -14.08 -17.34
CA THR A 103 -8.77 -15.44 -16.91
C THR A 103 -8.67 -15.53 -15.39
N ILE A 104 -7.97 -14.58 -14.75
CA ILE A 104 -7.89 -14.50 -13.29
C ILE A 104 -9.28 -14.33 -12.68
N LEU A 105 -10.13 -13.47 -13.27
CA LEU A 105 -11.48 -13.25 -12.78
C LEU A 105 -12.31 -14.55 -12.75
N SER A 106 -12.26 -15.35 -13.82
CA SER A 106 -12.96 -16.64 -13.86
C SER A 106 -12.44 -17.65 -12.82
N GLU A 107 -11.12 -17.68 -12.59
CA GLU A 107 -10.52 -18.51 -11.54
C GLU A 107 -11.00 -18.08 -10.14
N VAL A 108 -11.04 -16.76 -9.89
CA VAL A 108 -11.52 -16.17 -8.64
C VAL A 108 -12.99 -16.52 -8.39
N GLU A 109 -13.87 -16.29 -9.36
CA GLU A 109 -15.31 -16.58 -9.23
C GLU A 109 -15.59 -18.06 -9.01
N PHE A 110 -14.76 -18.94 -9.58
CA PHE A 110 -14.81 -20.37 -9.31
C PHE A 110 -14.38 -20.71 -7.88
N LEU A 111 -13.32 -20.09 -7.36
CA LEU A 111 -12.87 -20.32 -5.99
C LEU A 111 -13.85 -19.78 -4.95
N ILE A 112 -14.48 -18.61 -5.16
CA ILE A 112 -15.47 -18.04 -4.24
C ILE A 112 -16.56 -19.07 -3.93
N LYS A 113 -17.07 -19.78 -4.94
CA LYS A 113 -18.11 -20.81 -4.80
C LYS A 113 -17.67 -22.04 -3.98
N LYS A 114 -16.36 -22.20 -3.74
CA LYS A 114 -15.76 -23.31 -2.99
C LYS A 114 -15.32 -22.93 -1.59
N VAL A 115 -15.20 -21.64 -1.28
CA VAL A 115 -14.85 -21.19 0.07
C VAL A 115 -16.09 -21.39 0.97
N PRO A 116 -15.96 -22.12 2.09
CA PRO A 116 -17.09 -22.29 3.00
C PRO A 116 -17.47 -20.98 3.68
N GLU A 117 -18.76 -20.83 4.01
CA GLU A 117 -19.23 -19.70 4.80
C GLU A 117 -18.82 -19.85 6.27
N ILE A 118 -18.30 -18.77 6.84
CA ILE A 118 -17.99 -18.64 8.27
C ILE A 118 -18.81 -17.47 8.80
N TYR A 119 -19.66 -17.73 9.79
CA TYR A 119 -20.51 -16.71 10.40
C TYR A 119 -19.90 -16.17 11.70
N GLU A 120 -19.17 -17.00 12.43
CA GLU A 120 -18.51 -16.65 13.68
C GLU A 120 -17.08 -17.22 13.69
N VAL A 121 -16.12 -16.42 14.14
CA VAL A 121 -14.70 -16.78 14.19
C VAL A 121 -14.36 -17.32 15.58
N ASN A 122 -14.05 -18.61 15.68
CA ASN A 122 -13.62 -19.23 16.94
C ASN A 122 -12.16 -19.68 16.93
N SER A 123 -11.49 -19.59 15.78
CA SER A 123 -10.11 -20.03 15.59
C SER A 123 -9.38 -19.19 14.54
N VAL A 124 -8.05 -19.27 14.55
CA VAL A 124 -7.20 -18.59 13.55
C VAL A 124 -7.46 -19.14 12.15
N GLU A 125 -7.71 -20.44 12.05
CA GLU A 125 -8.03 -21.11 10.78
C GLU A 125 -9.37 -20.63 10.20
N GLU A 126 -10.40 -20.48 11.04
CA GLU A 126 -11.69 -19.92 10.62
C GLU A 126 -11.57 -18.45 10.19
N LEU A 127 -10.71 -17.68 10.86
CA LEU A 127 -10.38 -16.32 10.44
C LEU A 127 -9.74 -16.30 9.05
N TYR A 128 -8.77 -17.20 8.78
CA TYR A 128 -8.15 -17.28 7.46
C TYR A 128 -9.16 -17.60 6.35
N ILE A 129 -10.11 -18.50 6.62
CA ILE A 129 -11.15 -18.86 5.65
C ILE A 129 -12.10 -17.68 5.39
N LEU A 130 -12.54 -17.00 6.46
CA LEU A 130 -13.39 -15.81 6.36
C LEU A 130 -12.70 -14.71 5.54
N GLU A 131 -11.44 -14.45 5.85
CA GLU A 131 -10.65 -13.42 5.17
C GLU A 131 -10.35 -13.80 3.72
N LEU A 132 -10.13 -15.09 3.44
CA LEU A 132 -9.97 -15.60 2.09
C LEU A 132 -11.20 -15.34 1.21
N LYS A 133 -12.40 -15.52 1.76
CA LYS A 133 -13.64 -15.25 1.03
C LYS A 133 -13.71 -13.77 0.63
N ARG A 134 -13.54 -12.87 1.62
CA ARG A 134 -13.52 -11.41 1.43
C ARG A 134 -12.46 -11.00 0.42
N TYR A 135 -11.25 -11.57 0.53
CA TYR A 135 -10.15 -11.34 -0.39
C TYR A 135 -10.53 -11.64 -1.85
N LEU A 136 -11.11 -12.81 -2.11
CA LEU A 136 -11.52 -13.21 -3.46
C LEU A 136 -12.65 -12.34 -4.00
N GLU A 137 -13.63 -11.97 -3.18
CA GLU A 137 -14.73 -11.08 -3.57
C GLU A 137 -14.21 -9.68 -3.95
N LEU A 138 -13.31 -9.11 -3.16
CA LEU A 138 -12.67 -7.82 -3.44
C LEU A 138 -11.85 -7.85 -4.73
N ILE A 139 -11.13 -8.94 -4.99
CA ILE A 139 -10.41 -9.13 -6.24
C ILE A 139 -11.35 -9.22 -7.43
N SER A 140 -12.45 -9.96 -7.29
CA SER A 140 -13.46 -10.08 -8.34
C SER A 140 -13.99 -8.69 -8.70
N ALA A 141 -14.35 -7.89 -7.70
CA ALA A 141 -14.79 -6.51 -7.89
C ALA A 141 -13.70 -5.63 -8.55
N PHE A 142 -12.46 -5.71 -8.07
CA PHE A 142 -11.32 -4.97 -8.61
C PHE A 142 -11.08 -5.28 -10.09
N LEU A 143 -11.07 -6.56 -10.47
CA LEU A 143 -10.85 -7.01 -11.85
C LEU A 143 -12.02 -6.60 -12.75
N LYS A 144 -13.28 -6.78 -12.30
CA LYS A 144 -14.46 -6.31 -13.04
C LYS A 144 -14.37 -4.81 -13.33
N ARG A 145 -13.97 -4.01 -12.35
CA ARG A 145 -13.75 -2.56 -12.52
C ARG A 145 -12.68 -2.28 -13.58
N LYS A 146 -11.51 -2.93 -13.50
CA LYS A 146 -10.41 -2.73 -14.47
C LYS A 146 -10.78 -3.17 -15.89
N ILE A 147 -11.61 -4.21 -16.04
CA ILE A 147 -12.03 -4.74 -17.34
C ILE A 147 -13.14 -3.89 -17.97
N VAL A 148 -14.11 -3.45 -17.17
CA VAL A 148 -15.34 -2.78 -17.66
C VAL A 148 -15.24 -1.25 -17.61
N GLY A 149 -14.28 -0.69 -16.86
CA GLY A 149 -14.10 0.75 -16.71
C GLY A 149 -15.17 1.42 -15.83
N LYS A 150 -15.87 0.66 -14.99
CA LYS A 150 -16.91 1.19 -14.10
C LYS A 150 -16.30 2.23 -13.13
N ARG A 151 -16.84 3.46 -13.13
CA ARG A 151 -16.52 4.47 -12.10
C ARG A 151 -17.20 4.08 -10.79
N GLN A 152 -16.49 4.22 -9.67
CA GLN A 152 -17.07 3.96 -8.36
C GLN A 152 -17.87 5.17 -7.88
N ASN A 153 -19.03 4.93 -7.29
CA ASN A 153 -19.78 5.97 -6.58
C ASN A 153 -19.28 6.12 -5.13
N TRP A 154 -19.76 7.14 -4.42
CA TRP A 154 -19.34 7.41 -3.03
C TRP A 154 -19.60 6.24 -2.07
N VAL A 155 -20.72 5.53 -2.23
CA VAL A 155 -21.04 4.37 -1.38
C VAL A 155 -20.00 3.26 -1.58
N GLU A 156 -19.66 2.96 -2.83
CA GLU A 156 -18.63 1.97 -3.17
C GLU A 156 -17.23 2.40 -2.70
N ILE A 157 -16.94 3.70 -2.64
CA ILE A 157 -15.67 4.24 -2.09
C ILE A 157 -15.62 4.05 -0.57
N LYS A 158 -16.70 4.42 0.15
CA LYS A 158 -16.76 4.26 1.61
C LYS A 158 -16.53 2.83 2.04
N GLU A 159 -17.20 1.90 1.35
CA GLU A 159 -17.05 0.47 1.61
C GLU A 159 -15.61 0.00 1.32
N LEU A 160 -15.03 0.41 0.18
CA LEU A 160 -13.71 -0.04 -0.23
C LEU A 160 -12.57 0.47 0.66
N TYR A 161 -12.67 1.72 1.14
CA TYR A 161 -11.64 2.38 1.95
C TYR A 161 -12.00 2.43 3.45
N TYR A 162 -13.06 1.74 3.87
CA TYR A 162 -13.52 1.70 5.26
C TYR A 162 -13.71 3.11 5.88
N ILE A 163 -14.27 4.02 5.09
CA ILE A 163 -14.57 5.39 5.53
C ILE A 163 -15.96 5.37 6.17
N GLN A 164 -16.04 5.74 7.45
CA GLN A 164 -17.29 5.86 8.19
C GLN A 164 -17.85 7.28 8.04
N ASP A 165 -19.16 7.44 8.20
CA ASP A 165 -19.78 8.77 8.09
C ASP A 165 -19.31 9.72 9.21
N GLU A 166 -18.94 9.18 10.37
CA GLU A 166 -18.36 9.95 11.47
C GLU A 166 -16.97 10.51 11.14
N ASP A 167 -16.20 9.88 10.24
CA ASP A 167 -14.87 10.37 9.85
C ASP A 167 -14.99 11.72 9.12
N LEU A 168 -16.05 11.88 8.31
CA LEU A 168 -16.34 13.13 7.59
C LEU A 168 -16.78 14.25 8.52
N LEU A 169 -17.68 13.94 9.47
CA LEU A 169 -18.13 14.90 10.48
C LEU A 169 -16.96 15.37 11.34
N GLN A 170 -16.00 14.48 11.62
CA GLN A 170 -14.79 14.83 12.35
C GLN A 170 -13.88 15.76 11.54
N ILE A 171 -13.68 15.53 10.25
CA ILE A 171 -12.91 16.47 9.41
C ILE A 171 -13.55 17.86 9.48
N GLU A 172 -14.87 17.95 9.30
CA GLU A 172 -15.60 19.22 9.33
C GLU A 172 -15.49 19.90 10.70
N ASN A 173 -15.74 19.17 11.78
CA ASN A 173 -15.66 19.68 13.15
C ASN A 173 -14.22 20.11 13.49
N TRP A 174 -13.22 19.32 13.11
CA TRP A 174 -11.82 19.63 13.35
C TRP A 174 -11.40 20.90 12.60
N LEU A 175 -11.77 21.03 11.31
CA LEU A 175 -11.49 22.24 10.53
C LEU A 175 -12.14 23.48 11.17
N ARG A 176 -13.38 23.33 11.65
CA ARG A 176 -14.10 24.41 12.34
C ARG A 176 -13.40 24.82 13.62
N SER A 177 -13.09 23.87 14.49
CA SER A 177 -12.48 24.12 15.81
C SER A 177 -11.04 24.59 15.74
N ASN A 178 -10.31 24.31 14.65
CA ASN A 178 -8.90 24.69 14.53
C ASN A 178 -8.68 25.91 13.63
N LYS A 179 -9.67 26.41 12.91
CA LYS A 179 -9.50 27.52 11.96
C LYS A 179 -8.86 28.77 12.59
N GLU A 180 -9.36 29.20 13.75
CA GLU A 180 -8.83 30.38 14.46
C GLU A 180 -7.40 30.13 14.96
N LEU A 181 -7.16 28.99 15.60
CA LEU A 181 -5.82 28.59 16.06
C LEU A 181 -4.80 28.55 14.91
N ILE A 182 -5.21 28.07 13.73
CA ILE A 182 -4.38 28.02 12.53
C ILE A 182 -4.07 29.43 12.03
N PHE A 183 -5.07 30.32 12.02
CA PHE A 183 -4.87 31.72 11.65
C PHE A 183 -3.87 32.41 12.60
N GLU A 184 -4.04 32.25 13.92
CA GLU A 184 -3.13 32.77 14.93
C GLU A 184 -1.72 32.18 14.82
N THR A 185 -1.63 30.86 14.62
CA THR A 185 -0.36 30.16 14.45
C THR A 185 0.34 30.62 13.19
N SER A 186 -0.38 30.79 12.08
CA SER A 186 0.16 31.33 10.83
C SER A 186 0.73 32.73 11.04
N ASN A 187 -0.01 33.63 11.70
CA ASN A 187 0.47 34.98 11.99
C ASN A 187 1.69 34.98 12.91
N ARG A 188 1.71 34.13 13.94
CA ARG A 188 2.88 33.99 14.83
C ARG A 188 4.11 33.47 14.08
N LEU A 189 3.94 32.48 13.21
CA LEU A 189 5.02 31.92 12.40
C LEU A 189 5.53 32.95 11.39
N LEU A 190 4.65 33.66 10.69
CA LEU A 190 5.03 34.72 9.75
C LEU A 190 5.83 35.86 10.40
N ASN A 191 5.52 36.19 11.65
CA ASN A 191 6.22 37.21 12.42
C ASN A 191 7.43 36.66 13.22
N SER A 192 7.82 35.40 12.98
CA SER A 192 9.01 34.81 13.60
C SER A 192 10.19 34.82 12.64
N ASP A 193 11.41 34.91 13.18
CA ASP A 193 12.65 34.84 12.41
C ASP A 193 12.85 33.49 11.70
N LYS A 194 12.03 32.49 12.05
CA LYS A 194 12.09 31.14 11.49
C LYS A 194 11.88 31.11 9.98
N PHE A 195 11.05 32.00 9.44
CA PHE A 195 10.77 32.08 8.00
C PHE A 195 11.43 33.30 7.35
N ALA A 196 12.17 34.11 8.12
CA ALA A 196 12.97 35.19 7.57
C ALA A 196 14.11 34.60 6.72
N ASN A 197 14.24 35.08 5.47
CA ASN A 197 15.25 34.62 4.52
C ASN A 197 15.19 33.10 4.23
N VAL A 198 14.03 32.46 4.40
CA VAL A 198 13.82 31.08 3.95
C VAL A 198 13.55 31.09 2.45
N GLU A 199 14.46 30.45 1.71
CA GLU A 199 14.29 30.25 0.28
C GLU A 199 13.59 28.91 0.08
N THR A 200 12.37 28.96 -0.49
CA THR A 200 11.69 27.72 -0.91
C THR A 200 12.47 27.08 -2.04
N VAL A 201 12.68 25.77 -1.94
CA VAL A 201 13.49 24.99 -2.87
C VAL A 201 12.79 24.92 -4.22
N GLN A 202 12.98 25.92 -5.09
CA GLN A 202 13.27 25.58 -6.48
C GLN A 202 14.75 25.26 -6.51
N TRP A 203 15.05 23.97 -6.34
CA TRP A 203 16.40 23.42 -6.31
C TRP A 203 17.23 24.10 -7.40
N ILE A 204 18.29 24.83 -7.02
CA ILE A 204 19.26 25.32 -8.00
C ILE A 204 20.06 24.08 -8.40
N PRO A 205 19.80 23.46 -9.56
CA PRO A 205 20.62 22.37 -10.03
C PRO A 205 22.00 23.01 -10.23
N ASN A 206 23.00 22.65 -9.42
CA ASN A 206 24.45 22.73 -9.72
C ASN A 206 25.41 22.78 -8.52
N SER A 207 24.97 22.78 -7.25
CA SER A 207 25.93 22.67 -6.12
C SER A 207 26.08 21.24 -5.60
N TYR A 208 26.83 20.41 -6.34
CA TYR A 208 27.15 19.02 -5.96
C TYR A 208 27.70 18.90 -4.52
N LYS A 209 28.51 19.88 -4.08
CA LYS A 209 29.08 19.88 -2.72
C LYS A 209 28.03 20.06 -1.63
N ILE A 210 27.00 20.88 -1.87
CA ILE A 210 25.90 21.07 -0.91
C ILE A 210 25.05 19.80 -0.84
N LYS A 211 24.72 19.23 -2.00
CA LYS A 211 23.99 17.95 -2.09
C LYS A 211 24.70 16.84 -1.32
N GLU A 212 25.99 16.64 -1.59
CA GLU A 212 26.79 15.62 -0.91
C GLU A 212 26.83 15.82 0.61
N LYS A 213 26.94 17.08 1.08
CA LYS A 213 26.91 17.39 2.51
C LYS A 213 25.57 17.02 3.15
N ILE A 214 24.46 17.33 2.48
CA ILE A 214 23.12 16.98 2.95
C ILE A 214 22.94 15.46 2.98
N GLU A 215 23.30 14.77 1.90
CA GLU A 215 23.17 13.31 1.81
C GLU A 215 23.99 12.60 2.89
N ARG A 216 25.22 13.05 3.16
CA ARG A 216 26.05 12.51 4.25
C ARG A 216 25.40 12.70 5.62
N GLU A 217 24.84 13.88 5.88
CA GLU A 217 24.15 14.14 7.16
C GLU A 217 22.89 13.29 7.28
N MET A 218 22.09 13.18 6.22
CA MET A 218 20.91 12.33 6.20
C MET A 218 21.25 10.85 6.38
N LEU A 219 22.34 10.35 5.76
CA LEU A 219 22.84 9.00 5.98
C LEU A 219 23.17 8.75 7.46
N ARG A 220 23.88 9.69 8.10
CA ARG A 220 24.16 9.62 9.55
C ARG A 220 22.87 9.52 10.37
N LEU A 221 21.85 10.33 10.06
CA LEU A 221 20.57 10.29 10.75
C LEU A 221 19.83 8.96 10.51
N VAL A 222 19.85 8.44 9.28
CA VAL A 222 19.31 7.11 8.95
C VAL A 222 20.00 6.02 9.75
N GLU A 223 21.32 6.03 9.86
CA GLU A 223 22.08 5.02 10.63
C GLU A 223 21.64 4.96 12.10
N ILE A 224 21.42 6.12 12.72
CA ILE A 224 20.92 6.20 14.10
C ILE A 224 19.51 5.60 14.19
N LEU A 225 18.60 5.99 13.30
CA LEU A 225 17.22 5.50 13.29
C LEU A 225 17.10 4.02 12.93
N VAL A 226 18.01 3.49 12.10
CA VAL A 226 18.09 2.05 11.79
C VAL A 226 18.47 1.26 13.04
N ARG A 227 19.49 1.71 13.80
CA ARG A 227 19.83 1.07 15.09
C ARG A 227 18.67 1.15 16.07
N PHE A 228 18.05 2.33 16.21
CA PHE A 228 16.87 2.53 17.05
C PHE A 228 15.72 1.59 16.70
N THR A 229 15.50 1.34 15.40
CA THR A 229 14.49 0.40 14.90
C THR A 229 14.80 -1.03 15.30
N LYS A 230 16.06 -1.48 15.10
CA LYS A 230 16.49 -2.83 15.49
C LYS A 230 16.32 -3.06 17.00
N ASP A 231 16.74 -2.12 17.82
CA ASP A 231 16.63 -2.21 19.27
C ASP A 231 15.18 -2.18 19.78
N THR A 232 14.27 -1.69 18.95
CA THR A 232 12.83 -1.65 19.25
C THR A 232 12.11 -2.91 18.80
N PHE A 233 12.34 -3.37 17.56
CA PHE A 233 11.57 -4.48 16.98
C PHE A 233 12.29 -5.82 17.02
N ALA A 234 13.62 -5.84 16.82
CA ALA A 234 14.40 -7.07 16.66
C ALA A 234 14.92 -7.65 17.99
N LYS A 235 14.73 -6.97 19.12
CA LYS A 235 15.23 -7.37 20.46
C LYS A 235 15.03 -8.86 20.83
N ASN A 236 13.96 -9.49 20.33
CA ASN A 236 13.59 -10.87 20.64
C ASN A 236 13.45 -11.77 19.40
N ASP A 237 13.87 -11.32 18.22
CA ASP A 237 13.77 -12.11 16.99
C ASP A 237 14.82 -11.64 15.95
N ASP A 238 15.95 -12.34 15.91
CA ASP A 238 17.08 -11.99 15.04
C ASP A 238 16.73 -12.03 13.54
N ARG A 239 15.69 -12.78 13.15
CA ARG A 239 15.23 -12.83 11.75
C ARG A 239 14.76 -11.47 11.27
N ILE A 240 14.19 -10.65 12.16
CA ILE A 240 13.76 -9.28 11.85
C ILE A 240 14.98 -8.43 11.48
N ALA A 241 16.03 -8.46 12.30
CA ALA A 241 17.26 -7.71 12.04
C ALA A 241 17.90 -8.12 10.72
N GLN A 242 18.01 -9.44 10.48
CA GLN A 242 18.59 -10.00 9.26
C GLN A 242 17.80 -9.60 8.00
N GLU A 243 16.47 -9.63 8.05
CA GLU A 243 15.66 -9.16 6.93
C GLU A 243 15.80 -7.65 6.71
N PHE A 244 15.81 -6.87 7.79
CA PHE A 244 15.94 -5.42 7.73
C PHE A 244 17.28 -4.95 7.14
N ASP A 245 18.36 -5.71 7.37
CA ASP A 245 19.69 -5.44 6.80
C ASP A 245 19.74 -5.53 5.27
N ASN A 246 18.74 -6.15 4.64
CA ASN A 246 18.65 -6.20 3.18
C ASN A 246 17.97 -4.96 2.56
N TYR A 247 17.59 -3.97 3.37
CA TYR A 247 16.89 -2.79 2.87
C TYR A 247 17.84 -1.64 2.58
N ILE A 248 17.59 -0.96 1.46
CA ILE A 248 18.38 0.19 0.99
C ILE A 248 17.64 1.48 1.36
N PHE A 249 18.35 2.42 1.96
CA PHE A 249 17.84 3.76 2.23
C PHE A 249 18.50 4.74 1.24
N ASP A 250 17.69 5.50 0.51
CA ASP A 250 18.16 6.41 -0.52
C ASP A 250 17.40 7.76 -0.47
N PHE A 251 18.02 8.79 -1.01
CA PHE A 251 17.57 10.18 -0.96
C PHE A 251 17.28 10.68 -2.36
N ASN A 252 16.04 11.09 -2.62
CA ASN A 252 15.61 11.44 -3.96
C ASN A 252 14.90 12.80 -3.99
N TYR A 253 15.24 13.61 -4.98
CA TYR A 253 14.72 14.96 -5.20
C TYR A 253 13.59 15.00 -6.24
N ASP A 254 13.39 13.94 -7.01
CA ASP A 254 12.45 13.88 -8.13
C ASP A 254 11.16 13.09 -7.79
N ILE A 255 11.03 12.62 -6.55
CA ILE A 255 9.83 11.94 -6.07
C ILE A 255 8.87 12.93 -5.40
N ARG A 256 7.56 12.66 -5.49
CA ARG A 256 6.53 13.54 -4.91
C ARG A 256 6.41 13.44 -3.39
N SER A 257 6.72 12.26 -2.84
CA SER A 257 6.67 11.95 -1.41
C SER A 257 7.71 10.89 -1.10
N SER A 258 8.10 10.78 0.18
CA SER A 258 8.85 9.61 0.64
C SER A 258 8.03 8.35 0.35
N VAL A 259 8.69 7.23 0.09
CA VAL A 259 8.02 6.00 -0.32
C VAL A 259 8.83 4.74 -0.03
N PHE A 260 8.17 3.75 0.53
CA PHE A 260 8.61 2.37 0.60
C PHE A 260 8.34 1.61 -0.71
N ARG A 261 9.35 0.89 -1.19
CA ARG A 261 9.26 0.03 -2.39
C ARG A 261 9.54 -1.42 -2.04
N GLU A 262 8.46 -2.21 -2.02
CA GLU A 262 8.51 -3.66 -1.71
C GLU A 262 9.49 -4.42 -2.63
N ASN A 263 9.41 -4.19 -3.94
CA ASN A 263 10.15 -4.99 -4.94
C ASN A 263 11.67 -4.77 -4.88
N SER A 264 12.11 -3.55 -4.59
CA SER A 264 13.53 -3.20 -4.51
C SER A 264 14.07 -3.26 -3.08
N LYS A 265 13.25 -3.63 -2.10
CA LYS A 265 13.54 -3.48 -0.66
C LYS A 265 14.17 -2.12 -0.37
N ALA A 266 13.56 -1.05 -0.85
CA ALA A 266 14.12 0.30 -0.71
C ALA A 266 13.15 1.26 -0.03
N VAL A 267 13.68 2.17 0.77
CA VAL A 267 12.96 3.33 1.31
C VAL A 267 13.60 4.58 0.72
N LEU A 268 12.81 5.33 -0.03
CA LEU A 268 13.25 6.56 -0.69
C LEU A 268 12.70 7.75 0.08
N PHE A 269 13.57 8.61 0.61
CA PHE A 269 13.16 9.83 1.29
C PHE A 269 13.08 11.00 0.31
N ASN A 270 11.95 11.73 0.32
CA ASN A 270 11.79 12.93 -0.50
C ASN A 270 12.51 14.11 0.13
N MET A 271 13.63 14.48 -0.47
CA MET A 271 14.49 15.54 0.03
C MET A 271 13.87 16.94 -0.10
N ASN A 272 12.97 17.18 -1.06
CA ASN A 272 12.31 18.48 -1.20
C ASN A 272 11.31 18.76 -0.07
N ASN A 273 10.80 17.70 0.59
CA ASN A 273 9.88 17.84 1.70
C ASN A 273 10.61 17.97 3.05
N ILE A 274 11.85 17.51 3.12
CA ILE A 274 12.63 17.42 4.36
C ILE A 274 13.68 18.53 4.46
N VAL A 275 14.19 19.05 3.35
CA VAL A 275 15.30 20.01 3.37
C VAL A 275 14.85 21.37 2.86
N ASN A 276 15.14 22.40 3.67
CA ASN A 276 14.93 23.80 3.36
C ASN A 276 16.28 24.54 3.31
N PHE A 277 16.29 25.77 2.79
CA PHE A 277 17.46 26.66 2.85
C PHE A 277 17.14 27.93 3.63
N GLN A 278 18.07 28.29 4.51
CA GLN A 278 18.03 29.57 5.23
C GLN A 278 19.42 30.21 5.14
N GLU A 279 19.47 31.45 4.66
CA GLU A 279 20.74 32.19 4.46
C GLU A 279 21.79 31.39 3.66
N GLY A 280 21.35 30.68 2.62
CA GLY A 280 22.23 29.86 1.77
C GLY A 280 22.77 28.58 2.42
N LYS A 281 22.31 28.22 3.62
CA LYS A 281 22.66 26.98 4.32
C LYS A 281 21.49 25.99 4.29
N PRO A 282 21.74 24.70 4.00
CA PRO A 282 20.69 23.70 4.07
C PRO A 282 20.34 23.40 5.53
N ILE A 283 19.04 23.29 5.79
CA ILE A 283 18.45 22.91 7.06
C ILE A 283 17.58 21.67 6.82
N ILE A 284 17.86 20.61 7.58
CA ILE A 284 17.05 19.40 7.60
C ILE A 284 15.95 19.62 8.63
N ASP A 285 14.68 19.52 8.21
CA ASP A 285 13.55 19.42 9.12
C ASP A 285 13.55 18.03 9.75
N PHE A 286 14.18 17.95 10.92
CA PHE A 286 14.34 16.70 11.64
C PHE A 286 13.00 16.09 12.06
N GLY A 287 11.97 16.92 12.32
CA GLY A 287 10.64 16.46 12.71
C GLY A 287 9.98 15.72 11.56
N LEU A 288 9.95 16.34 10.38
CA LEU A 288 9.43 15.69 9.17
C LEU A 288 10.25 14.47 8.75
N PHE A 289 11.56 14.49 8.96
CA PHE A 289 12.39 13.31 8.68
C PHE A 289 12.03 12.12 9.58
N VAL A 290 11.91 12.33 10.90
CA VAL A 290 11.50 11.28 11.85
C VAL A 290 10.07 10.80 11.56
N GLU A 291 9.16 11.71 11.22
CA GLU A 291 7.80 11.40 10.80
C GLU A 291 7.79 10.46 9.58
N HIS A 292 8.50 10.83 8.51
CA HIS A 292 8.63 10.01 7.29
C HIS A 292 9.30 8.67 7.58
N PHE A 293 10.28 8.63 8.48
CA PHE A 293 10.91 7.38 8.90
C PHE A 293 9.92 6.48 9.64
N GLY A 294 9.13 7.02 10.58
CA GLY A 294 8.07 6.28 11.26
C GLY A 294 7.03 5.72 10.28
N HIS A 295 6.64 6.52 9.30
CA HIS A 295 5.66 6.12 8.31
C HIS A 295 6.17 5.01 7.37
N GLU A 296 7.29 5.25 6.67
CA GLU A 296 7.80 4.33 5.65
C GLU A 296 8.53 3.13 6.24
N VAL A 297 9.26 3.33 7.34
CA VAL A 297 10.10 2.29 7.94
C VAL A 297 9.32 1.53 9.01
N TRP A 298 8.85 2.20 10.06
CA TRP A 298 8.13 1.51 11.15
C TRP A 298 6.74 1.02 10.74
N GLY A 299 6.08 1.72 9.82
CA GLY A 299 4.84 1.30 9.19
C GLY A 299 5.06 0.24 8.12
N HIS A 300 5.40 0.68 6.91
CA HIS A 300 5.41 -0.19 5.73
C HIS A 300 6.53 -1.24 5.73
N CYS A 301 7.79 -0.83 5.93
CA CYS A 301 8.93 -1.75 5.88
C CYS A 301 8.82 -2.84 6.96
N MET A 302 8.56 -2.44 8.21
CA MET A 302 8.42 -3.38 9.32
C MET A 302 7.18 -4.27 9.16
N ASN A 303 6.06 -3.75 8.64
CA ASN A 303 4.91 -4.58 8.33
C ASN A 303 5.28 -5.66 7.31
N GLN A 304 6.00 -5.28 6.25
CA GLN A 304 6.45 -6.22 5.22
C GLN A 304 7.40 -7.30 5.78
N ILE A 305 8.35 -6.92 6.65
CA ILE A 305 9.31 -7.86 7.27
C ILE A 305 8.57 -8.85 8.16
N MET A 306 7.80 -8.36 9.13
CA MET A 306 7.03 -9.17 10.08
C MET A 306 6.07 -10.11 9.35
N THR A 307 5.41 -9.62 8.30
CA THR A 307 4.53 -10.41 7.44
C THR A 307 5.28 -11.54 6.72
N ARG A 308 6.45 -11.26 6.14
CA ARG A 308 7.22 -12.28 5.39
C ARG A 308 7.68 -13.43 6.27
N ILE A 309 8.20 -13.11 7.47
CA ILE A 309 8.74 -14.09 8.41
C ILE A 309 7.67 -14.85 9.20
N SER A 310 6.41 -14.40 9.14
CA SER A 310 5.27 -15.07 9.79
C SER A 310 4.87 -16.37 9.09
N ASP A 311 4.07 -17.20 9.75
CA ASP A 311 3.48 -18.41 9.18
C ASP A 311 2.15 -18.16 8.45
N LEU A 312 1.81 -16.89 8.17
CA LEU A 312 0.56 -16.54 7.49
C LEU A 312 0.47 -17.18 6.09
N PRO A 313 -0.75 -17.53 5.63
CA PRO A 313 -0.95 -17.98 4.27
C PRO A 313 -0.60 -16.88 3.26
N GLU A 314 -0.11 -17.28 2.08
CA GLU A 314 0.44 -16.38 1.06
C GLU A 314 -0.51 -15.23 0.66
N PHE A 315 -1.83 -15.46 0.63
CA PHE A 315 -2.79 -14.43 0.26
C PHE A 315 -2.87 -13.27 1.27
N LEU A 316 -2.47 -13.51 2.54
CA LEU A 316 -2.32 -12.49 3.58
C LEU A 316 -0.92 -11.88 3.63
N LYS A 317 0.02 -12.37 2.81
CA LYS A 317 1.38 -11.84 2.71
C LYS A 317 1.58 -10.85 1.57
N ILE A 318 0.54 -10.60 0.80
CA ILE A 318 0.60 -9.82 -0.42
C ILE A 318 -0.53 -8.76 -0.38
N PRO A 319 -0.22 -7.45 -0.32
CA PRO A 319 -1.23 -6.40 -0.35
C PRO A 319 -1.76 -6.27 -1.78
N GLN A 320 -3.02 -6.60 -2.02
CA GLN A 320 -3.56 -6.68 -3.40
C GLN A 320 -4.88 -5.93 -3.59
N THR A 321 -5.61 -5.67 -2.52
CA THR A 321 -6.91 -4.99 -2.57
C THR A 321 -6.79 -3.60 -1.97
N ALA A 322 -7.68 -2.69 -2.37
CA ALA A 322 -7.71 -1.36 -1.76
C ALA A 322 -8.00 -1.44 -0.25
N ALA A 323 -8.86 -2.36 0.21
CA ALA A 323 -9.10 -2.58 1.64
C ALA A 323 -7.82 -2.97 2.42
N SER A 324 -7.04 -3.92 1.90
CA SER A 324 -5.77 -4.32 2.54
C SER A 324 -4.74 -3.18 2.56
N LYS A 325 -4.67 -2.38 1.49
CA LYS A 325 -3.83 -1.18 1.43
C LYS A 325 -4.33 -0.07 2.34
N THR A 326 -5.63 -0.01 2.61
CA THR A 326 -6.20 0.95 3.56
C THR A 326 -5.68 0.65 4.95
N ILE A 327 -5.81 -0.61 5.39
CA ILE A 327 -5.33 -1.02 6.72
C ILE A 327 -3.81 -0.86 6.83
N GLU A 328 -3.06 -1.25 5.80
CA GLU A 328 -1.61 -1.05 5.75
C GLU A 328 -1.23 0.42 6.02
N GLU A 329 -1.89 1.36 5.34
CA GLU A 329 -1.63 2.78 5.59
C GLU A 329 -2.02 3.23 6.99
N LEU A 330 -3.19 2.78 7.49
CA LEU A 330 -3.60 3.10 8.86
C LEU A 330 -2.51 2.69 9.86
N VAL A 331 -1.92 1.53 9.66
CA VAL A 331 -0.80 1.05 10.47
C VAL A 331 0.40 2.00 10.34
N SER A 332 0.76 2.42 9.13
CA SER A 332 1.85 3.38 8.93
C SER A 332 1.63 4.73 9.61
N ILE A 333 0.39 5.25 9.57
CA ILE A 333 0.02 6.51 10.26
C ILE A 333 0.09 6.35 11.78
N TYR A 334 -0.26 5.18 12.30
CA TYR A 334 -0.10 4.90 13.72
C TYR A 334 1.40 4.98 14.10
N PHE A 335 2.27 4.36 13.31
CA PHE A 335 3.71 4.33 13.59
C PHE A 335 4.43 5.66 13.32
N GLU A 336 3.92 6.49 12.41
CA GLU A 336 4.30 7.90 12.22
C GLU A 336 4.26 8.70 13.53
N LYS A 337 3.24 8.46 14.37
CA LYS A 337 3.11 9.12 15.67
C LYS A 337 3.86 8.37 16.77
N LYS A 338 3.80 7.04 16.74
CA LYS A 338 4.41 6.18 17.77
C LYS A 338 5.92 6.36 17.87
N ILE A 339 6.61 6.61 16.76
CA ILE A 339 8.06 6.79 16.75
C ILE A 339 8.53 7.88 17.71
N PHE A 340 7.81 9.01 17.78
CA PHE A 340 8.15 10.10 18.69
C PHE A 340 7.95 9.72 20.16
N VAL A 341 6.90 8.95 20.48
CA VAL A 341 6.65 8.46 21.84
C VAL A 341 7.79 7.54 22.29
N VAL A 342 8.21 6.61 21.44
CA VAL A 342 9.32 5.70 21.78
C VAL A 342 10.67 6.43 21.82
N LEU A 343 10.85 7.45 20.98
CA LEU A 343 12.06 8.27 21.00
C LEU A 343 12.16 9.11 22.28
N GLU A 344 11.03 9.60 22.81
CA GLU A 344 10.96 10.27 24.11
C GLU A 344 11.40 9.35 25.26
N GLU A 345 10.99 8.08 25.21
CA GLU A 345 11.35 7.06 26.21
C GLU A 345 12.83 6.63 26.10
N LYS A 346 13.45 6.77 24.92
CA LYS A 346 14.83 6.40 24.64
C LYS A 346 15.69 7.61 24.25
N GLN A 347 15.78 8.58 25.16
CA GLN A 347 16.44 9.87 24.93
C GLN A 347 17.89 9.77 24.47
N ASP A 348 18.62 8.69 24.81
CA ASP A 348 19.99 8.48 24.35
C ASP A 348 20.12 8.56 22.82
N TYR A 349 19.15 7.99 22.07
CA TYR A 349 19.13 8.12 20.62
C TYR A 349 18.86 9.55 20.14
N TYR A 350 18.05 10.30 20.89
CA TYR A 350 17.78 11.68 20.56
C TYR A 350 19.05 12.54 20.64
N GLU A 351 19.82 12.36 21.71
CA GLU A 351 21.08 13.07 21.93
C GLU A 351 22.12 12.77 20.82
N GLU A 352 22.09 11.56 20.24
CA GLU A 352 22.95 11.19 19.10
C GLU A 352 22.65 11.98 17.81
N PHE A 353 21.43 12.51 17.66
CA PHE A 353 21.14 13.40 16.53
C PHE A 353 21.89 14.74 16.63
N ARG A 354 22.43 15.08 17.80
CA ARG A 354 23.22 16.30 18.06
C ARG A 354 22.48 17.58 17.67
N THR A 355 21.19 17.62 17.93
CA THR A 355 20.38 18.81 17.72
C THR A 355 20.69 19.83 18.81
N ASN A 356 20.79 21.12 18.47
CA ASN A 356 21.00 22.20 19.45
C ASN A 356 19.74 22.56 20.26
N ILE A 357 18.70 21.73 20.21
CA ILE A 357 17.38 21.97 20.82
C ILE A 357 17.02 20.81 21.73
N SER A 358 16.31 21.08 22.83
CA SER A 358 15.82 20.03 23.73
C SER A 358 14.75 19.19 23.03
N PHE A 359 14.58 17.93 23.43
CA PHE A 359 13.53 17.05 22.86
C PHE A 359 12.13 17.67 23.00
N ALA A 360 11.87 18.34 24.13
CA ALA A 360 10.60 19.01 24.38
C ALA A 360 10.34 20.16 23.39
N ASP A 361 11.36 20.99 23.13
CA ASP A 361 11.27 22.10 22.17
C ASP A 361 11.13 21.56 20.73
N PHE A 362 11.88 20.52 20.40
CA PHE A 362 11.76 19.80 19.14
C PHE A 362 10.33 19.29 18.87
N ILE A 363 9.74 18.58 19.83
CA ILE A 363 8.36 18.08 19.71
C ILE A 363 7.35 19.22 19.60
N LYS A 364 7.54 20.31 20.33
CA LYS A 364 6.67 21.49 20.26
C LYS A 364 6.73 22.13 18.87
N GLU A 365 7.93 22.24 18.30
CA GLU A 365 8.14 22.77 16.96
C GLU A 365 7.50 21.86 15.89
N TYR A 366 7.76 20.56 15.97
CA TYR A 366 7.16 19.55 15.10
C TYR A 366 5.63 19.63 15.14
N LYS A 367 5.02 19.60 16.33
CA LYS A 367 3.56 19.70 16.49
C LYS A 367 2.98 20.97 15.87
N THR A 368 3.72 22.08 15.94
CA THR A 368 3.30 23.34 15.32
C THR A 368 3.27 23.25 13.79
N ILE A 369 4.33 22.71 13.17
CA ILE A 369 4.39 22.52 11.71
C ILE A 369 3.33 21.51 11.28
N LYS A 370 3.24 20.37 11.98
CA LYS A 370 2.30 19.30 11.70
C LYS A 370 0.85 19.78 11.75
N LEU A 371 0.49 20.64 12.70
CA LEU A 371 -0.84 21.25 12.79
C LEU A 371 -1.22 22.00 11.49
N MET A 372 -0.27 22.75 10.91
CA MET A 372 -0.48 23.48 9.65
C MET A 372 -0.62 22.53 8.45
N LEU A 373 0.24 21.50 8.37
CA LEU A 373 0.19 20.49 7.32
C LEU A 373 -1.12 19.67 7.38
N ASP A 374 -1.52 19.25 8.57
CA ASP A 374 -2.75 18.51 8.81
C ASP A 374 -3.98 19.33 8.45
N TYR A 375 -3.96 20.65 8.70
CA TYR A 375 -5.05 21.53 8.30
C TYR A 375 -5.17 21.66 6.78
N SER A 376 -4.06 21.86 6.07
CA SER A 376 -4.06 21.89 4.60
C SER A 376 -4.58 20.57 4.01
N LYS A 377 -4.09 19.43 4.55
CA LYS A 377 -4.52 18.09 4.15
C LYS A 377 -6.01 17.85 4.41
N LYS A 378 -6.49 18.12 5.63
CA LYS A 378 -7.91 17.99 6.00
C LYS A 378 -8.82 18.88 5.16
N LEU A 379 -8.39 20.10 4.84
CA LEU A 379 -9.15 20.98 3.98
C LEU A 379 -9.24 20.42 2.56
N ARG A 380 -8.13 19.95 1.98
CA ARG A 380 -8.13 19.28 0.66
C ARG A 380 -9.07 18.08 0.65
N ASP A 381 -8.97 17.23 1.66
CA ASP A 381 -9.80 16.04 1.83
C ASP A 381 -11.29 16.38 1.96
N PHE A 382 -11.62 17.42 2.73
CA PHE A 382 -12.98 17.95 2.83
C PHE A 382 -13.50 18.44 1.47
N VAL A 383 -12.71 19.22 0.73
CA VAL A 383 -13.10 19.70 -0.62
C VAL A 383 -13.36 18.52 -1.55
N MET A 384 -12.45 17.56 -1.59
CA MET A 384 -12.54 16.37 -2.43
C MET A 384 -13.84 15.59 -2.11
N TYR A 385 -14.14 15.38 -0.84
CA TYR A 385 -15.40 14.78 -0.39
C TYR A 385 -16.63 15.56 -0.87
N GLN A 386 -16.64 16.89 -0.73
CA GLN A 386 -17.76 17.72 -1.20
C GLN A 386 -17.94 17.60 -2.71
N VAL A 387 -16.86 17.63 -3.50
CA VAL A 387 -16.91 17.49 -4.97
C VAL A 387 -17.51 16.15 -5.39
N ILE A 388 -17.17 15.05 -4.72
CA ILE A 388 -17.69 13.71 -5.05
C ILE A 388 -19.17 13.59 -4.71
N THR A 389 -19.52 14.00 -3.50
CA THR A 389 -20.85 13.80 -2.93
C THR A 389 -21.87 14.73 -3.57
N PHE A 390 -21.41 15.91 -4.00
CA PHE A 390 -22.25 16.98 -4.51
C PHE A 390 -21.84 17.41 -5.91
N ASN A 391 -21.40 16.47 -6.76
CA ASN A 391 -21.02 16.74 -8.16
C ASN A 391 -22.18 17.32 -9.02
N GLN A 392 -23.41 17.31 -8.52
CA GLN A 392 -24.60 17.90 -9.14
C GLN A 392 -24.96 19.30 -8.60
N ILE A 393 -24.25 19.79 -7.58
CA ILE A 393 -24.45 21.12 -7.01
C ILE A 393 -23.65 22.15 -7.83
N SER A 394 -24.13 23.40 -7.86
CA SER A 394 -23.42 24.50 -8.51
C SER A 394 -22.02 24.74 -7.87
N GLU A 395 -21.03 25.10 -8.69
CA GLU A 395 -19.67 25.47 -8.22
C GLU A 395 -19.73 26.54 -7.12
N THR A 396 -20.65 27.51 -7.26
CA THR A 396 -20.90 28.59 -6.29
C THR A 396 -21.28 28.06 -4.90
N ASP A 397 -22.14 27.04 -4.84
CA ASP A 397 -22.57 26.47 -3.56
C ASP A 397 -21.49 25.59 -2.93
N LEU A 398 -20.70 24.86 -3.74
CA LEU A 398 -19.51 24.15 -3.28
C LEU A 398 -18.49 25.13 -2.68
N LEU A 399 -18.21 26.23 -3.37
CA LEU A 399 -17.32 27.28 -2.88
C LEU A 399 -17.83 27.86 -1.57
N ARG A 400 -19.13 28.18 -1.46
CA ARG A 400 -19.73 28.70 -0.22
C ARG A 400 -19.56 27.73 0.95
N ARG A 401 -19.63 26.41 0.71
CA ARG A 401 -19.40 25.39 1.74
C ARG A 401 -17.94 25.33 2.18
N VAL A 402 -17.00 25.35 1.25
CA VAL A 402 -15.56 25.27 1.53
C VAL A 402 -15.03 26.55 2.16
N ALA A 403 -15.48 27.72 1.71
CA ALA A 403 -15.02 29.03 2.19
C ALA A 403 -15.25 29.23 3.71
N LYS A 404 -16.25 28.56 4.29
CA LYS A 404 -16.47 28.55 5.75
C LYS A 404 -15.25 28.04 6.52
N TYR A 405 -14.57 27.05 5.93
CA TYR A 405 -13.46 26.33 6.56
C TYR A 405 -12.10 26.80 6.08
N SER A 406 -11.99 27.40 4.89
CA SER A 406 -10.73 27.95 4.38
C SER A 406 -10.29 29.20 5.13
N LEU A 407 -8.97 29.46 5.17
CA LEU A 407 -8.38 30.71 5.68
C LEU A 407 -8.59 31.89 4.72
N SER A 408 -8.76 31.62 3.42
CA SER A 408 -9.09 32.64 2.41
C SER A 408 -10.04 32.11 1.34
N GLU A 409 -10.85 33.01 0.79
CA GLU A 409 -11.80 32.67 -0.28
C GLU A 409 -11.07 32.29 -1.58
N GLU A 410 -9.95 32.97 -1.89
CA GLU A 410 -9.12 32.65 -3.05
C GLU A 410 -8.54 31.23 -2.96
N TYR A 411 -8.05 30.83 -1.79
CA TYR A 411 -7.54 29.48 -1.58
C TYR A 411 -8.66 28.44 -1.68
N ALA A 412 -9.85 28.74 -1.15
CA ALA A 412 -11.03 27.88 -1.30
C ALA A 412 -11.38 27.68 -2.78
N LYS A 413 -11.37 28.75 -3.57
CA LYS A 413 -11.64 28.72 -5.01
C LYS A 413 -10.60 27.89 -5.76
N TYR A 414 -9.31 28.07 -5.45
CA TYR A 414 -8.23 27.26 -6.02
C TYR A 414 -8.45 25.76 -5.75
N LEU A 415 -8.73 25.39 -4.50
CA LEU A 415 -8.94 23.99 -4.11
C LEU A 415 -10.17 23.39 -4.80
N VAL A 416 -11.31 24.08 -4.79
CA VAL A 416 -12.55 23.62 -5.43
C VAL A 416 -12.32 23.38 -6.92
N ASN A 417 -11.74 24.36 -7.62
CA ASN A 417 -11.58 24.30 -9.07
C ASN A 417 -10.58 23.21 -9.50
N THR A 418 -9.51 23.03 -8.72
CA THR A 418 -8.53 21.95 -8.96
C THR A 418 -9.17 20.58 -8.80
N ASN A 419 -9.92 20.35 -7.72
CA ASN A 419 -10.58 19.06 -7.45
C ASN A 419 -11.72 18.77 -8.44
N ILE A 420 -12.52 19.77 -8.84
CA ILE A 420 -13.55 19.60 -9.88
C ILE A 420 -12.92 19.17 -11.21
N ARG A 421 -11.82 19.82 -11.61
CA ARG A 421 -11.11 19.48 -12.85
C ARG A 421 -10.58 18.05 -12.81
N GLU A 422 -9.97 17.65 -11.71
CA GLU A 422 -9.46 16.29 -11.52
C GLU A 422 -10.59 15.25 -11.53
N TYR A 423 -11.69 15.51 -10.80
CA TYR A 423 -12.89 14.68 -10.80
C TYR A 423 -13.46 14.47 -12.20
N ASN A 424 -13.66 15.57 -12.95
CA ASN A 424 -14.20 15.55 -14.30
C ASN A 424 -13.28 14.83 -15.29
N SER A 425 -11.96 14.97 -15.13
CA SER A 425 -10.98 14.29 -15.98
C SER A 425 -10.99 12.76 -15.82
N GLY A 426 -11.50 12.27 -14.69
CA GLY A 426 -11.53 10.84 -14.36
C GLY A 426 -10.15 10.20 -14.14
N LYS A 427 -9.05 10.96 -14.24
CA LYS A 427 -7.67 10.47 -14.02
C LYS A 427 -7.22 10.78 -12.59
N GLY A 428 -6.73 9.77 -11.87
CA GLY A 428 -6.03 9.92 -10.58
C GLY A 428 -6.89 10.35 -9.38
N PHE A 429 -8.03 10.97 -9.60
CA PHE A 429 -8.86 11.53 -8.52
C PHE A 429 -9.39 10.46 -7.53
N PHE A 430 -9.74 9.27 -8.01
CA PHE A 430 -10.16 8.17 -7.13
C PHE A 430 -9.00 7.46 -6.43
N ASP A 431 -7.80 7.57 -6.99
CA ASP A 431 -6.61 7.07 -6.32
C ASP A 431 -6.29 8.01 -5.15
N ASP A 432 -6.48 9.33 -5.26
CA ASP A 432 -6.33 10.26 -4.14
C ASP A 432 -7.38 10.06 -3.03
N LEU A 433 -8.47 9.32 -3.26
CA LEU A 433 -9.45 9.06 -2.20
C LEU A 433 -8.94 8.17 -1.08
N TYR A 434 -7.83 7.46 -1.28
CA TYR A 434 -7.20 6.80 -0.16
C TYR A 434 -6.82 7.81 0.93
N PHE A 435 -6.61 9.09 0.62
CA PHE A 435 -6.27 10.07 1.65
C PHE A 435 -7.37 10.24 2.71
N LEU A 436 -8.63 9.93 2.38
CA LEU A 436 -9.71 9.93 3.38
C LEU A 436 -9.50 8.86 4.45
N ARG A 437 -8.75 7.79 4.17
CA ARG A 437 -8.36 6.80 5.19
C ARG A 437 -7.52 7.42 6.30
N TYR A 438 -6.75 8.49 6.05
CA TYR A 438 -5.96 9.12 7.10
C TYR A 438 -6.81 9.66 8.26
N HIS A 439 -8.11 9.85 8.04
CA HIS A 439 -9.04 10.30 9.07
C HIS A 439 -9.87 9.17 9.68
N SER A 440 -9.71 7.93 9.20
CA SER A 440 -10.36 6.79 9.82
C SER A 440 -9.81 6.57 11.23
N LEU A 441 -10.71 6.59 12.21
CA LEU A 441 -10.36 6.33 13.62
C LEU A 441 -10.19 4.84 13.96
N PHE A 442 -10.16 3.96 12.96
CA PHE A 442 -10.26 2.53 13.19
C PHE A 442 -9.19 2.00 14.15
N LEU A 443 -7.91 2.29 13.91
CA LEU A 443 -6.82 1.81 14.77
C LEU A 443 -6.78 2.51 16.13
N ASP A 444 -7.08 3.81 16.19
CA ASP A 444 -7.12 4.55 17.45
C ASP A 444 -8.20 3.98 18.38
N LYS A 445 -9.40 3.69 17.84
CA LYS A 445 -10.48 3.01 18.58
C LYS A 445 -10.11 1.59 18.98
N LEU A 446 -9.36 0.89 18.13
CA LEU A 446 -8.92 -0.47 18.42
C LEU A 446 -7.91 -0.49 19.56
N ILE A 447 -6.92 0.40 19.54
CA ILE A 447 -5.95 0.59 20.62
C ILE A 447 -6.60 1.06 21.92
N SER A 448 -7.55 1.99 21.87
CA SER A 448 -8.18 2.52 23.11
C SER A 448 -8.90 1.46 23.93
N ASN A 449 -9.31 0.35 23.31
CA ASN A 449 -9.99 -0.77 23.96
C ASN A 449 -9.04 -1.86 24.46
N ILE A 450 -7.73 -1.73 24.22
CA ILE A 450 -6.72 -2.71 24.59
C ILE A 450 -6.07 -2.28 25.91
N ASP A 451 -5.90 -3.24 26.82
CA ASP A 451 -5.13 -3.05 28.06
C ASP A 451 -3.72 -2.54 27.74
N LYS A 452 -3.26 -1.50 28.45
CA LYS A 452 -1.94 -0.89 28.27
C LYS A 452 -0.80 -1.92 28.29
N SER A 453 -0.88 -2.95 29.12
CA SER A 453 0.12 -4.02 29.21
C SER A 453 0.24 -4.87 27.94
N LYS A 454 -0.80 -4.85 27.09
CA LYS A 454 -0.93 -5.66 25.87
C LYS A 454 -0.71 -4.86 24.59
N ILE A 455 -0.51 -3.54 24.66
CA ILE A 455 -0.32 -2.66 23.49
C ILE A 455 0.83 -3.13 22.60
N ASN A 456 2.00 -3.44 23.16
CA ASN A 456 3.15 -3.89 22.35
C ASN A 456 2.86 -5.20 21.59
N LYS A 457 2.01 -6.07 22.14
CA LYS A 457 1.57 -7.30 21.47
C LYS A 457 0.60 -6.97 20.33
N ALA A 458 -0.30 -6.02 20.54
CA ALA A 458 -1.20 -5.49 19.52
C ALA A 458 -0.43 -4.83 18.36
N GLU A 459 0.56 -4.00 18.67
CA GLU A 459 1.41 -3.32 17.70
C GLU A 459 2.17 -4.32 16.81
N ARG A 460 2.69 -5.41 17.39
CA ARG A 460 3.28 -6.51 16.60
C ARG A 460 2.25 -7.19 15.70
N ALA A 461 1.02 -7.35 16.18
CA ALA A 461 -0.07 -7.92 15.38
C ALA A 461 -0.49 -6.99 14.23
N PHE A 462 -0.51 -5.67 14.44
CA PHE A 462 -0.74 -4.67 13.37
C PHE A 462 0.27 -4.78 12.23
N LEU A 463 1.53 -5.06 12.56
CA LEU A 463 2.60 -5.22 11.59
C LEU A 463 2.61 -6.58 10.90
N THR A 464 1.70 -7.50 11.22
CA THR A 464 1.77 -8.87 10.68
C THR A 464 0.54 -9.17 9.85
N GLY A 465 0.71 -9.27 8.53
CA GLY A 465 -0.31 -9.62 7.56
C GLY A 465 -1.04 -8.42 6.98
N TYR A 466 -1.66 -8.67 5.82
CA TYR A 466 -2.51 -7.70 5.12
C TYR A 466 -3.97 -8.08 5.30
N TRP A 467 -4.60 -7.48 6.30
CA TRP A 467 -5.95 -7.81 6.74
C TRP A 467 -6.99 -6.81 6.23
N SER A 468 -8.22 -7.27 6.05
CA SER A 468 -9.40 -6.40 6.11
C SER A 468 -9.56 -5.79 7.51
N PRO A 469 -10.31 -4.68 7.66
CA PRO A 469 -10.57 -4.08 8.98
C PRO A 469 -11.11 -5.07 10.01
N ASP A 470 -12.18 -5.78 9.69
CA ASP A 470 -12.74 -6.80 10.57
C ASP A 470 -11.76 -7.95 10.81
N GLY A 471 -11.02 -8.37 9.77
CA GLY A 471 -10.00 -9.40 9.88
C GLY A 471 -8.89 -9.02 10.87
N LEU A 472 -8.45 -7.76 10.85
CA LEU A 472 -7.46 -7.24 11.77
C LEU A 472 -7.98 -7.23 13.21
N LYS A 473 -9.23 -6.77 13.42
CA LYS A 473 -9.88 -6.77 14.73
C LYS A 473 -9.90 -8.18 15.34
N GLU A 474 -10.34 -9.18 14.57
CA GLU A 474 -10.36 -10.57 15.04
C GLU A 474 -8.95 -11.14 15.25
N TRP A 475 -8.02 -10.83 14.34
CA TRP A 475 -6.61 -11.22 14.47
C TRP A 475 -6.02 -10.75 15.80
N ILE A 476 -6.27 -9.50 16.17
CA ILE A 476 -5.78 -8.92 17.41
C ILE A 476 -6.44 -9.56 18.63
N ASN A 477 -7.76 -9.73 18.62
CA ASN A 477 -8.48 -10.41 19.70
C ASN A 477 -7.89 -11.80 19.99
N LEU A 478 -7.62 -12.57 18.93
CA LEU A 478 -7.03 -13.91 19.03
C LEU A 478 -5.58 -13.88 19.52
N ASN A 479 -4.81 -12.83 19.22
CA ASN A 479 -3.42 -12.70 19.64
C ASN A 479 -3.25 -12.10 21.04
N ILE A 480 -4.17 -11.25 21.50
CA ILE A 480 -4.09 -10.59 22.81
C ILE A 480 -4.65 -11.46 23.95
N ASN A 481 -5.56 -12.38 23.64
CA ASN A 481 -6.19 -13.28 24.62
C ASN A 481 -5.47 -14.63 24.77
N LYS A 482 -4.54 -14.95 23.86
CA LYS A 482 -3.47 -15.93 24.09
C LYS A 482 -2.34 -15.27 24.86
#